data_AF-A0A965P6D2-F1
#
_entry.id   AF-A0A965P6D2-F1
#
_cell.length_a   1.000
_cell.length_b   1.000
_cell.length_c   1.000
_cell.angle_alpha   90.00
_cell.angle_beta   90.00
_cell.angle_gamma   90.00
#
_symmetry.space_group_name_H-M   'P 1'
#
loop_
_entity.id
_entity.type
_entity.pdbx_description
1 polymer ?
#
loop_
_entity_poly.entity_id
_entity_poly.type
_entity_poly.pdbx_seq_one_letter_code
_entity_poly.pdbx_strand_id
1 'polypeptide(L)' 'PLDESTAYSTKIDAVTPETIQAAAVATLGADRAYVVVVGDSAQFLPALREKHPDLVLIPAASLDLGSPTLGL' A
#
# COMPACT_ATOMS: atom_id res chain seq x y z
N PRO A 1 21.70 16.81 -16.98
CA PRO A 1 22.38 16.60 -18.29
C PRO A 1 21.35 16.48 -19.40
N LEU A 2 21.56 17.12 -20.55
CA LEU A 2 20.58 17.14 -21.67
C LEU A 2 20.26 15.71 -22.18
N ASP A 3 21.23 14.81 -22.08
CA ASP A 3 21.12 13.41 -22.52
C ASP A 3 20.07 12.61 -21.73
N GLU A 4 19.90 12.91 -20.43
CA GLU A 4 18.91 12.21 -19.59
C GLU A 4 17.48 12.60 -19.98
N SER A 5 17.26 13.84 -20.43
CA SER A 5 15.94 14.29 -20.86
C SER A 5 15.47 13.58 -22.14
N THR A 6 16.37 13.33 -23.09
CA THR A 6 16.03 12.55 -24.30
C THR A 6 15.90 11.05 -23.99
N ALA A 7 16.78 10.51 -23.15
CA ALA A 7 16.71 9.10 -22.74
C ALA A 7 15.44 8.79 -21.93
N TYR A 8 14.92 9.76 -21.19
CA TYR A 8 13.74 9.58 -20.34
C TYR A 8 12.49 9.23 -21.15
N SER A 9 12.21 9.92 -22.25
CA SER A 9 11.06 9.61 -23.11
C SER A 9 11.15 8.19 -23.68
N THR A 10 12.32 7.78 -24.15
CA THR A 10 12.53 6.40 -24.65
C THR A 10 12.32 5.35 -23.56
N LYS A 11 12.73 5.63 -22.31
CA LYS A 11 12.49 4.72 -21.17
C LYS A 11 11.00 4.56 -20.87
N ILE A 12 10.21 5.64 -20.97
CA ILE A 12 8.77 5.61 -20.76
C ILE A 12 8.07 4.83 -21.89
N ASP A 13 8.44 5.05 -23.14
CA ASP A 13 7.84 4.38 -24.28
C ASP A 13 8.15 2.87 -24.32
N ALA A 14 9.26 2.46 -23.71
CA ALA A 14 9.66 1.06 -23.60
C ALA A 14 8.97 0.29 -22.46
N VAL A 15 8.13 0.96 -21.66
CA VAL A 15 7.42 0.32 -20.53
C VAL A 15 6.37 -0.67 -21.05
N THR A 16 6.50 -1.93 -20.67
CA THR A 16 5.51 -2.97 -20.97
C THR A 16 4.66 -3.31 -19.74
N PRO A 17 3.47 -3.92 -19.92
CA PRO A 17 2.64 -4.39 -18.82
C PRO A 17 3.38 -5.33 -17.85
N GLU A 18 4.25 -6.20 -18.36
CA GLU A 18 5.05 -7.15 -17.57
C GLU A 18 6.05 -6.41 -16.68
N THR A 19 6.72 -5.38 -17.23
CA THR A 19 7.64 -4.53 -16.46
C THR A 19 6.93 -3.75 -15.36
N ILE A 20 5.70 -3.28 -15.61
CA ILE A 20 4.87 -2.62 -14.59
C ILE A 20 4.45 -3.58 -13.49
N GLN A 21 4.01 -4.79 -13.83
CA GLN A 21 3.70 -5.81 -12.81
C GLN A 21 4.92 -6.18 -11.98
N ALA A 22 6.08 -6.39 -12.60
CA ALA A 22 7.32 -6.68 -11.88
C ALA A 22 7.72 -5.53 -10.95
N ALA A 23 7.61 -4.27 -11.41
CA ALA A 23 7.86 -3.10 -10.58
C ALA A 23 6.87 -2.96 -9.43
N ALA A 24 5.58 -3.24 -9.66
CA ALA A 24 4.55 -3.24 -8.63
C ALA A 24 4.83 -4.32 -7.56
N VAL A 25 5.18 -5.54 -7.95
CA VAL A 25 5.56 -6.60 -7.01
C VAL A 25 6.82 -6.21 -6.23
N ALA A 26 7.84 -5.66 -6.91
CA ALA A 26 9.09 -5.25 -6.27
C ALA A 26 8.91 -4.06 -5.31
N THR A 27 8.01 -3.12 -5.62
CA THR A 27 7.89 -1.83 -4.90
C THR A 27 6.73 -1.81 -3.90
N LEU A 28 5.65 -2.52 -4.20
CA LEU A 28 4.41 -2.58 -3.39
C LEU A 28 4.22 -3.96 -2.74
N GLY A 29 5.21 -4.85 -2.85
CA GLY A 29 5.13 -6.27 -2.46
C GLY A 29 4.32 -6.51 -1.19
N ALA A 30 3.57 -7.61 -1.16
CA ALA A 30 2.51 -7.90 -0.18
C ALA A 30 2.92 -7.65 1.28
N ASP A 31 4.20 -7.85 1.62
CA ASP A 31 4.77 -7.59 2.95
C ASP A 31 4.76 -6.10 3.37
N ARG A 32 4.53 -5.18 2.45
CA ARG A 32 4.44 -3.72 2.67
C ARG A 32 3.03 -3.17 2.43
N ALA A 33 2.08 -4.01 2.05
CA ALA A 33 0.72 -3.59 1.75
C ALA A 33 -0.13 -3.59 3.03
N TYR A 34 -0.63 -2.42 3.42
CA TYR A 34 -1.57 -2.29 4.52
C TYR A 34 -3.00 -2.29 3.99
N VAL A 35 -3.85 -3.19 4.49
CA VAL A 35 -5.28 -3.24 4.19
C VAL A 35 -6.04 -2.61 5.34
N VAL A 36 -6.70 -1.47 5.09
CA VAL A 36 -7.50 -0.76 6.09
C VAL A 36 -8.98 -1.06 5.86
N VAL A 37 -9.62 -1.72 6.82
CA VAL A 37 -11.06 -2.02 6.79
C VAL A 37 -11.79 -1.03 7.71
N VAL A 38 -12.68 -0.22 7.14
CA VAL A 38 -13.43 0.80 7.88
C VAL A 38 -14.87 0.34 8.09
N GLY A 39 -15.33 0.31 9.34
CA GLY A 39 -16.68 -0.10 9.72
C GLY A 39 -16.82 -0.50 11.18
N ASP A 40 -17.92 -1.16 11.53
CA ASP A 40 -18.13 -1.73 12.86
C ASP A 40 -17.24 -2.95 13.09
N SER A 41 -16.11 -2.71 13.76
CA SER A 41 -15.11 -3.75 14.04
C SER A 41 -15.65 -4.96 14.78
N ALA A 42 -16.72 -4.84 15.58
CA ALA A 42 -17.27 -5.98 16.31
C ALA A 42 -17.75 -7.11 15.36
N GLN A 43 -18.13 -6.77 14.13
CA GLN A 43 -18.67 -7.71 13.15
C GLN A 43 -17.59 -8.52 12.43
N PHE A 44 -16.37 -7.99 12.31
CA PHE A 44 -15.30 -8.61 11.50
C PHE A 44 -14.01 -8.91 12.26
N LEU A 45 -13.77 -8.26 13.40
CA LEU A 45 -12.58 -8.43 14.22
C LEU A 45 -12.32 -9.88 14.65
N PRO A 46 -13.33 -10.69 15.03
CA PRO A 46 -13.09 -12.09 15.40
C PRO A 46 -12.50 -12.91 14.24
N ALA A 47 -13.10 -12.82 13.06
CA ALA A 47 -12.66 -13.55 11.88
C ALA A 47 -11.31 -13.04 11.32
N LEU A 48 -11.05 -11.73 11.44
CA LEU A 48 -9.77 -11.16 11.01
C LEU A 48 -8.62 -11.54 11.96
N ARG A 49 -8.84 -11.55 13.28
CA ARG A 49 -7.79 -11.98 14.23
C ARG A 49 -7.38 -13.44 14.07
N GLU A 50 -8.30 -14.30 13.65
CA GLU A 50 -7.99 -15.71 13.39
C GLU A 50 -7.01 -15.88 12.21
N LYS A 51 -7.14 -15.04 11.17
CA LYS A 51 -6.31 -15.09 9.96
C LYS A 51 -5.07 -14.20 10.01
N HIS A 52 -5.15 -13.09 10.75
CA HIS A 52 -4.13 -12.06 10.84
C HIS A 52 -3.94 -11.66 12.32
N PRO A 53 -3.15 -12.43 13.08
CA PRO A 53 -2.93 -12.16 14.51
C PRO A 53 -2.16 -10.86 14.78
N ASP A 54 -1.48 -10.31 13.77
CA ASP A 54 -0.77 -9.05 13.74
C ASP A 54 -1.65 -7.81 13.48
N LEU A 55 -2.97 -8.00 13.35
CA LEU A 55 -3.93 -6.91 13.15
C LEU A 55 -3.85 -5.85 14.26
N VAL A 56 -3.81 -4.58 13.82
CA VAL A 56 -3.96 -3.40 14.68
C VAL A 56 -5.38 -2.86 14.58
N LEU A 57 -6.06 -2.72 15.73
CA LEU A 57 -7.35 -2.05 15.81
C LEU A 57 -7.12 -0.56 16.12
N ILE A 58 -7.55 0.31 15.22
CA ILE A 58 -7.51 1.76 15.41
C ILE A 58 -8.93 2.24 15.76
N PRO A 59 -9.20 2.71 16.99
CA PRO A 59 -10.48 3.31 17.33
C PRO A 59 -10.73 4.57 16.51
N ALA A 60 -11.95 4.78 16.03
CA ALA A 60 -12.29 5.93 15.19
C ALA A 60 -11.98 7.28 15.87
N ALA A 61 -12.09 7.36 17.20
CA ALA A 61 -11.78 8.56 17.98
C ALA A 61 -10.27 8.87 18.04
N SER A 62 -9.41 7.90 17.72
CA SER A 62 -7.95 8.00 17.77
C SER A 62 -7.32 8.01 16.38
N LEU A 63 -8.13 7.91 15.33
CA LEU A 63 -7.68 7.86 13.95
C LEU A 63 -7.30 9.26 13.45
N ASP A 64 -6.06 9.43 13.02
CA ASP A 64 -5.58 10.65 12.36
C ASP A 64 -5.22 10.41 10.89
N LEU A 65 -6.11 10.79 9.97
CA LEU A 65 -5.90 10.68 8.52
C LEU A 65 -4.88 11.70 7.97
N GLY A 66 -4.51 12.72 8.75
CA GLY A 66 -3.47 13.68 8.40
C GLY A 66 -2.05 13.16 8.68
N SER A 67 -1.91 12.08 9.45
CA SER A 67 -0.63 11.47 9.79
C SER A 67 -0.33 10.24 8.93
N PRO A 68 0.91 10.08 8.42
CA PRO A 68 1.32 8.85 7.74
C PRO A 68 1.33 7.62 8.67
N THR A 69 1.25 7.79 10.00
CA THR A 69 1.15 6.69 10.97
C THR A 69 -0.28 6.43 11.46
N LEU A 70 -1.28 7.16 10.94
CA LEU A 70 -2.69 7.06 11.34
C LEU A 70 -2.97 7.36 12.83
N GLY A 71 -2.01 7.97 13.54
CA GLY A 71 -2.09 8.24 14.98
C GLY A 71 -1.52 7.14 15.88
N LEU A 72 -0.84 6.14 15.29
CA LEU A 72 -0.05 5.11 15.98
C LEU A 72 1.39 5.57 16.25
#